data_AF-A0A0S3T1E4-F1
#
_entry.id   AF-A0A0S3T1E4-F1
#
_cell.length_a   1.000
_cell.length_b   1.000
_cell.length_c   1.000
_cell.angle_alpha   90.00
_cell.angle_beta   90.00
_cell.angle_gamma   90.00
#
_symmetry.space_group_name_H-M   'P 1'
#
loop_
_entity.id
_entity.type
_entity.pdbx_description
1 polymer ?
#
loop_
_entity_poly.entity_id
_entity_poly.type
_entity_poly.pdbx_seq_one_letter_code
_entity_poly.pdbx_strand_id
1 'polypeptide(L)'
;MAMLRQETLRLELGIQRYLGEDIGCLQFEDLTKLEEELENSVAKVRNRQNELLQQQMENLRRKERILEEENNNLSNWEHRAVLEFEKATLEASKPMHMMDQFPFFEEQSAGSILQLASPVLPHFHPYLQLAQPNIKPQ
;
A
#
# COMPACT_ATOMS: atom_id res chain seq x y z
N MET A 1 13.57 15.06 -46.50
CA MET A 1 12.46 14.12 -46.78
C MET A 1 12.92 12.75 -47.25
N ALA A 2 13.81 12.63 -48.25
CA ALA A 2 14.27 11.32 -48.74
C ALA A 2 15.04 10.49 -47.68
N MET A 3 15.97 11.13 -46.95
CA MET A 3 16.75 10.47 -45.88
C MET A 3 15.87 9.93 -44.75
N LEU A 4 14.86 10.70 -44.31
CA LEU A 4 13.94 10.27 -43.26
C LEU A 4 13.12 9.06 -43.69
N ARG A 5 12.63 9.05 -44.94
CA ARG A 5 11.91 7.90 -45.51
C ARG A 5 12.78 6.65 -45.60
N GLN A 6 14.04 6.81 -45.98
CA GLN A 6 15.00 5.70 -46.03
C GLN A 6 15.26 5.12 -44.63
N GLU A 7 15.38 5.98 -43.62
CA GLU A 7 15.56 5.56 -42.24
C GLU A 7 14.33 4.81 -41.72
N THR A 8 13.11 5.31 -41.99
CA THR A 8 11.87 4.62 -41.63
C THR A 8 11.80 3.22 -42.23
N LEU A 9 12.07 3.09 -43.54
CA LEU A 9 12.07 1.79 -44.22
C LEU A 9 13.11 0.83 -43.63
N ARG A 10 14.29 1.34 -43.29
CA ARG A 10 15.35 0.54 -42.65
C ARG A 10 14.91 -0.01 -41.30
N LEU A 11 14.25 0.81 -40.48
CA LEU A 11 13.74 0.41 -39.18
C LEU A 11 12.58 -0.59 -39.31
N GLU A 12 11.65 -0.36 -40.24
CA GLU A 12 10.54 -1.28 -40.52
C GLU A 12 11.04 -2.66 -40.95
N LEU A 13 11.99 -2.72 -41.89
CA LEU A 13 12.64 -3.98 -42.29
C LEU A 13 13.36 -4.65 -41.12
N GLY A 14 13.96 -3.86 -40.22
CA GLY A 14 14.56 -4.37 -38.99
C GLY A 14 13.53 -5.05 -38.09
N ILE A 15 12.39 -4.39 -37.85
CA ILE A 15 11.28 -4.92 -37.04
C ILE A 15 10.74 -6.23 -37.63
N GLN A 16 10.55 -6.28 -38.95
CA GLN A 16 10.12 -7.48 -39.66
C GLN A 16 11.06 -8.66 -39.42
N ARG A 17 12.37 -8.45 -39.48
CA ARG A 17 13.34 -9.52 -39.17
C ARG A 17 13.24 -10.00 -37.72
N TYR A 18 13.08 -9.09 -36.75
CA TYR A 18 12.86 -9.46 -35.35
C TYR A 18 11.54 -10.23 -35.14
N LEU A 19 10.54 -10.03 -36.01
CA LEU A 19 9.28 -10.77 -36.03
C LEU A 19 9.37 -12.12 -36.77
N GLY A 20 10.51 -12.42 -37.38
CA GLY A 20 10.72 -13.63 -38.17
C GLY A 20 10.19 -13.55 -39.61
N GLU A 21 10.00 -12.34 -40.14
CA GLU A 21 9.68 -12.11 -41.55
C GLU A 21 10.96 -11.91 -42.39
N ASP A 22 10.92 -12.30 -43.66
CA ASP A 22 12.01 -12.11 -44.66
C ASP A 22 13.41 -12.61 -44.23
N ILE A 23 13.45 -13.62 -43.35
CA ILE A 23 14.70 -14.16 -42.79
C ILE A 23 15.50 -15.00 -43.81
N GLY A 24 14.85 -15.45 -44.89
CA GLY A 24 15.45 -16.36 -45.88
C GLY A 24 16.60 -15.77 -46.68
N CYS A 25 16.80 -14.45 -46.62
CA CYS A 25 17.91 -13.75 -47.27
C CYS A 25 19.13 -13.53 -46.36
N LEU A 26 19.04 -13.86 -45.06
CA LEU A 26 20.14 -13.67 -44.11
C LEU A 26 21.18 -14.79 -44.22
N GLN A 27 22.44 -14.42 -44.03
CA GLN A 27 23.51 -15.40 -43.85
C GLN A 27 23.37 -16.06 -42.48
N PHE A 28 23.88 -17.28 -42.36
CA PHE A 28 23.83 -18.05 -41.12
C PHE A 28 24.41 -17.27 -39.92
N GLU A 29 25.53 -16.58 -40.11
CA GLU A 29 26.17 -15.77 -39.06
C GLU A 29 25.28 -14.62 -38.57
N ASP A 30 24.56 -13.96 -39.48
CA ASP A 30 23.66 -12.86 -39.13
C ASP A 30 22.36 -13.38 -38.50
N LEU A 31 21.92 -14.58 -38.88
CA LEU A 31 20.81 -15.27 -38.24
C LEU A 31 21.15 -15.64 -36.78
N THR A 32 22.35 -16.17 -36.52
CA THR A 32 22.80 -16.48 -35.17
C THR A 32 22.88 -15.23 -34.28
N LYS A 33 23.39 -14.11 -34.82
CA LYS A 33 23.40 -12.84 -34.08
C LYS A 33 21.99 -12.35 -33.76
N LEU A 34 21.08 -12.45 -34.73
CA LEU A 34 19.68 -12.06 -34.55
C LEU A 34 19.00 -12.89 -33.45
N GLU A 35 19.25 -14.19 -33.42
CA GLU A 35 18.75 -15.10 -32.39
C GLU A 35 19.31 -14.73 -31.00
N GLU A 36 20.62 -14.49 -30.89
CA GLU A 36 21.26 -14.07 -29.64
C GLU A 36 20.72 -12.72 -29.15
N GLU A 37 20.50 -11.75 -30.04
CA GLU A 37 19.90 -10.46 -29.71
C GLU A 37 18.48 -10.62 -29.17
N LEU A 38 17.67 -11.46 -29.82
CA LEU A 38 16.30 -11.75 -29.39
C LEU A 38 16.29 -12.44 -28.02
N GLU A 39 17.10 -13.48 -27.83
CA GLU A 39 17.21 -14.19 -26.57
C GLU A 39 17.60 -13.23 -25.43
N ASN A 40 18.64 -12.43 -25.64
CA ASN A 40 19.09 -11.44 -24.66
C ASN A 40 18.03 -10.39 -24.35
N SER A 41 17.31 -9.89 -25.37
CA SER A 41 16.25 -8.89 -25.17
C SER A 41 15.07 -9.46 -24.39
N VAL A 42 14.65 -10.70 -24.69
CA VAL A 42 13.57 -11.39 -23.98
C VAL A 42 13.98 -11.70 -22.54
N ALA A 43 15.22 -12.14 -22.32
CA ALA A 43 15.75 -12.37 -20.99
C ALA A 43 15.74 -11.07 -20.15
N LYS A 44 16.17 -9.94 -20.72
CA LYS A 44 16.10 -8.62 -20.07
C LYS A 44 14.67 -8.24 -19.68
N VAL A 45 13.70 -8.42 -20.58
CA VAL A 45 12.28 -8.13 -20.30
C VAL A 45 11.74 -9.02 -19.18
N ARG A 46 12.00 -10.32 -19.23
CA ARG A 46 11.56 -11.27 -18.20
C ARG A 46 12.18 -10.97 -16.84
N ASN A 47 13.47 -10.67 -16.79
CA ASN A 47 14.16 -10.28 -15.56
C ASN A 47 13.53 -9.03 -14.96
N ARG A 48 13.28 -8.01 -15.78
CA ARG A 48 12.63 -6.79 -15.32
C ARG A 48 11.21 -7.03 -14.81
N GLN A 49 10.43 -7.86 -15.49
CA GLN A 49 9.08 -8.24 -15.04
C GLN A 49 9.13 -8.97 -13.69
N ASN A 50 10.05 -9.91 -13.53
CA ASN A 50 10.22 -10.65 -12.28
C ASN A 50 10.63 -9.74 -11.13
N GLU A 51 11.58 -8.82 -11.35
CA GLU A 51 11.97 -7.81 -10.35
C GLU A 51 10.77 -6.98 -9.89
N LEU A 52 9.96 -6.48 -10.84
CA LEU A 52 8.78 -5.68 -10.52
C LEU A 52 7.74 -6.48 -9.76
N LEU A 53 7.50 -7.74 -10.14
CA LEU A 53 6.58 -8.63 -9.43
C LEU A 53 7.05 -8.92 -8.00
N GLN A 54 8.34 -9.14 -7.80
CA GLN A 54 8.92 -9.32 -6.47
C GLN A 54 8.72 -8.07 -5.60
N GLN A 55 8.96 -6.88 -6.16
CA GLN A 55 8.73 -5.62 -5.47
C GLN A 55 7.25 -5.44 -5.08
N GLN A 56 6.32 -5.79 -5.96
CA GLN A 56 4.88 -5.72 -5.66
C GLN A 56 4.49 -6.70 -4.54
N MET A 57 5.01 -7.93 -4.58
CA MET A 57 4.76 -8.93 -3.56
C MET A 57 5.29 -8.49 -2.18
N GLU A 58 6.49 -7.91 -2.13
CA GLU A 58 7.06 -7.39 -0.89
C GLU A 58 6.23 -6.21 -0.34
N ASN A 59 5.75 -5.33 -1.23
CA ASN A 59 4.89 -4.22 -0.84
C ASN A 59 3.57 -4.71 -0.24
N LEU A 60 2.91 -5.68 -0.88
CA LEU A 60 1.69 -6.29 -0.36
C LEU A 60 1.91 -6.95 1.00
N ARG A 61 3.01 -7.72 1.17
CA ARG A 61 3.37 -8.32 2.48
C ARG A 61 3.59 -7.27 3.56
N ARG A 62 4.19 -6.13 3.22
CA ARG A 62 4.36 -5.02 4.18
C ARG A 62 3.00 -4.42 4.56
N LYS A 63 2.13 -4.21 3.57
CA LYS A 63 0.78 -3.70 3.79
C LYS A 63 -0.06 -4.63 4.66
N GLU A 64 0.02 -5.93 4.41
CA GLU A 64 -0.64 -6.96 5.22
C GLU A 64 -0.21 -6.86 6.68
N ARG A 65 1.10 -6.86 6.97
CA ARG A 65 1.60 -6.73 8.35
C ARG A 65 1.11 -5.45 9.06
N ILE A 66 1.12 -4.32 8.36
CA ILE A 66 0.62 -3.05 8.92
C ILE A 66 -0.87 -3.18 9.27
N LEU A 67 -1.67 -3.74 8.36
CA LEU A 67 -3.11 -3.92 8.59
C LEU A 67 -3.39 -4.90 9.73
N GLU A 68 -2.61 -5.97 9.85
CA GLU A 68 -2.72 -6.91 10.97
C GLU A 68 -2.38 -6.24 12.31
N GLU A 69 -1.35 -5.41 12.35
CA GLU A 69 -0.96 -4.66 13.54
C GLU A 69 -2.05 -3.65 13.96
N GLU A 70 -2.58 -2.89 13.00
CA GLU A 70 -3.69 -1.95 13.26
C GLU A 70 -4.96 -2.69 13.72
N ASN A 71 -5.29 -3.83 13.11
CA ASN A 71 -6.45 -4.62 13.52
C ASN A 71 -6.29 -5.18 14.94
N ASN A 72 -5.11 -5.68 15.29
CA ASN A 72 -4.81 -6.14 16.65
C ASN A 72 -4.86 -4.99 17.66
N ASN A 73 -4.35 -3.81 17.30
CA ASN A 73 -4.43 -2.63 18.12
C ASN A 73 -5.89 -2.24 18.37
N LEU A 74 -6.71 -2.12 17.32
CA LEU A 74 -8.14 -1.81 17.42
C LEU A 74 -8.89 -2.81 18.29
N SER A 75 -8.67 -4.11 18.07
CA SER A 75 -9.25 -5.16 18.92
C SER A 75 -8.87 -4.97 20.39
N ASN A 76 -7.61 -4.67 20.70
CA ASN A 76 -7.18 -4.40 22.07
C ASN A 76 -7.85 -3.15 22.67
N TRP A 77 -8.02 -2.08 21.88
CA TRP A 77 -8.77 -0.88 22.30
C TRP A 77 -10.24 -1.21 22.59
N GLU A 78 -10.89 -1.99 21.74
CA GLU A 78 -12.27 -2.44 21.95
C GLU A 78 -12.40 -3.25 23.24
N HIS A 79 -11.51 -4.23 23.45
CA HIS A 79 -11.51 -5.04 24.68
C HIS A 79 -11.32 -4.17 25.92
N ARG A 80 -10.40 -3.20 25.88
CA ARG A 80 -10.19 -2.25 26.98
C ARG A 80 -11.44 -1.40 27.24
N ALA A 81 -12.07 -0.86 26.20
CA ALA A 81 -13.27 -0.04 26.33
C ALA A 81 -14.44 -0.83 26.94
N VAL A 82 -14.61 -2.09 26.56
CA VAL A 82 -15.61 -2.99 27.15
C VAL A 82 -15.34 -3.23 28.64
N LEU A 83 -14.08 -3.51 29.02
CA LEU A 83 -13.70 -3.70 30.42
C LEU A 83 -13.92 -2.43 31.27
N GLU A 84 -13.62 -1.25 30.72
CA GLU A 84 -13.87 0.02 31.39
C GLU A 84 -15.37 0.28 31.58
N PHE A 85 -16.19 -0.04 30.56
CA PHE A 85 -17.65 0.07 30.65
C PHE A 85 -18.23 -0.90 31.70
N GLU A 86 -17.81 -2.17 31.70
CA GLU A 86 -18.27 -3.15 32.68
C GLU A 86 -17.90 -2.72 34.11
N LYS A 87 -16.66 -2.26 34.32
CA LYS A 87 -16.21 -1.71 35.61
C LYS A 87 -17.06 -0.51 36.05
N ALA A 88 -17.40 0.40 35.14
CA ALA A 88 -18.27 1.55 35.45
C ALA A 88 -19.69 1.11 35.83
N THR A 89 -20.25 0.09 35.17
CA THR A 89 -21.57 -0.46 35.53
C THR A 89 -21.58 -1.18 36.88
N LEU A 90 -20.48 -1.85 37.25
CA LEU A 90 -20.33 -2.50 38.57
C LEU A 90 -20.18 -1.47 39.70
N GLU A 91 -19.42 -0.39 39.48
CA GLU A 91 -19.31 0.71 40.45
C GLU A 91 -20.62 1.50 40.63
N ALA A 92 -21.44 1.60 39.58
CA ALA A 92 -22.79 2.18 39.66
C ALA A 92 -23.82 1.29 40.40
N SER A 93 -23.53 0.01 40.59
CA SER A 93 -24.39 -0.97 41.28
C SER A 93 -24.03 -1.17 42.77
N LYS A 94 -23.01 -0.46 43.28
CA LYS A 94 -22.80 -0.38 44.73
C LYS A 94 -23.91 0.49 45.34
N PRO A 95 -24.66 0.04 46.35
CA PRO A 95 -25.66 0.88 46.99
C PRO A 95 -24.95 2.05 47.67
N MET A 96 -25.13 3.24 47.11
CA MET A 96 -24.67 4.51 47.66
C MET A 96 -25.47 4.77 48.96
N HIS A 97 -24.89 4.44 50.11
CA HIS A 97 -25.46 4.81 51.41
C HIS A 97 -25.20 6.31 51.61
N MET A 98 -26.14 7.15 51.20
CA MET A 98 -26.17 8.59 51.50
C MET A 98 -27.55 9.00 52.03
N MET A 99 -27.80 8.65 53.28
CA MET A 99 -28.50 9.49 54.27
C MET A 99 -27.50 9.50 55.43
N ASP A 100 -26.86 10.60 55.80
CA ASP A 100 -27.43 11.82 56.31
C ASP A 100 -26.44 12.99 56.19
N GLN A 101 -26.97 14.21 56.37
CA GLN A 101 -26.28 15.48 56.57
C GLN A 101 -26.11 16.37 55.31
N PHE A 102 -27.17 17.12 54.99
CA PHE A 102 -27.04 18.39 54.27
C PHE A 102 -26.27 19.41 55.13
N PRO A 103 -25.39 20.20 54.49
CA PRO A 103 -25.50 21.65 54.62
C PRO A 103 -25.41 22.37 53.25
N PHE A 104 -26.49 23.10 52.96
CA PHE A 104 -26.65 24.41 52.34
C PHE A 104 -25.48 25.12 51.59
N PHE A 105 -25.85 25.78 50.48
CA PHE A 105 -25.10 26.73 49.61
C PHE A 105 -24.08 26.06 48.66
N GLU A 106 -23.96 26.38 47.36
CA GLU A 106 -24.32 27.57 46.60
C GLU A 106 -24.29 27.22 45.09
N GLU A 107 -25.08 27.95 44.31
CA GLU A 107 -25.23 27.89 42.86
C GLU A 107 -23.91 28.14 42.11
N GLN A 108 -23.33 27.13 41.42
CA GLN A 108 -22.36 27.38 40.34
C GLN A 108 -22.49 26.38 39.18
N SER A 109 -23.02 26.93 38.08
CA SER A 109 -22.74 26.66 36.67
C SER A 109 -22.80 25.21 36.17
N ALA A 110 -23.87 24.93 35.41
CA ALA A 110 -24.04 23.78 34.52
C ALA A 110 -23.06 23.82 33.33
N GLY A 111 -21.76 23.88 33.59
CA GLY A 111 -20.70 23.96 32.58
C GLY A 111 -19.87 22.67 32.39
N SER A 112 -19.90 21.73 33.34
CA SER A 112 -18.95 20.60 33.35
C SER A 112 -19.55 19.21 33.06
N ILE A 113 -20.83 19.10 32.71
CA ILE A 113 -21.50 17.80 32.51
C ILE A 113 -21.23 17.19 31.12
N LEU A 114 -20.63 17.92 30.17
CA LEU A 114 -20.36 17.43 28.83
C LEU A 114 -18.87 17.47 28.48
N GLN A 115 -18.04 16.80 29.29
CA GLN A 115 -16.74 16.35 28.81
C GLN A 115 -16.84 14.85 28.55
N LEU A 116 -17.61 14.50 27.52
CA LEU A 116 -17.52 13.18 26.91
C LEU A 116 -16.06 12.99 26.53
N ALA A 117 -15.43 11.98 27.12
CA ALA A 117 -14.12 11.53 26.72
C ALA A 117 -14.17 11.24 25.21
N SER A 118 -13.67 12.17 24.38
CA SER A 118 -13.22 11.82 23.05
C SER A 118 -12.11 10.80 23.27
N PRO A 119 -12.27 9.52 22.87
CA PRO A 119 -11.11 8.69 22.73
C PRO A 119 -10.24 9.40 21.70
N VAL A 120 -9.03 9.79 22.10
CA VAL A 120 -8.01 10.26 21.18
C VAL A 120 -7.77 9.12 20.22
N LEU A 121 -8.48 9.17 19.09
CA LEU A 121 -8.26 8.27 17.97
C LEU A 121 -6.84 8.60 17.48
N PRO A 122 -5.86 7.68 17.57
CA PRO A 122 -4.56 7.94 17.01
C PRO A 122 -4.75 8.20 15.52
N HIS A 123 -4.14 9.27 15.03
CA HIS A 123 -4.27 9.76 13.68
C HIS A 123 -4.24 8.64 12.63
N PHE A 124 -5.36 8.43 11.95
CA PHE A 124 -5.38 7.68 10.69
C PHE A 124 -4.50 8.44 9.69
N HIS A 125 -3.26 7.98 9.54
CA HIS A 125 -2.38 8.49 8.51
C HIS A 125 -2.96 8.14 7.12
N PRO A 126 -3.02 9.09 6.18
CA PRO A 126 -3.56 8.85 4.86
C PRO A 126 -2.55 8.04 4.03
N TYR A 127 -2.62 6.71 4.11
CA TYR A 127 -1.83 5.79 3.26
C TYR A 127 -2.40 5.67 1.84
N LEU A 128 -2.75 6.81 1.23
CA LEU A 128 -3.02 6.92 -0.20
C LEU A 128 -1.87 7.68 -0.87
N GLN A 129 -0.66 7.13 -0.81
CA GLN A 129 0.29 7.36 -1.89
C GLN A 129 0.29 6.14 -2.78
N LEU A 130 -0.51 6.25 -3.84
CA LEU A 130 -0.40 5.43 -5.04
C LEU A 130 1.07 5.43 -5.51
N ALA A 131 1.61 4.21 -5.60
CA ALA A 131 2.72 3.79 -6.45
C ALA A 131 3.71 4.86 -6.93
N GLN A 132 4.88 4.91 -6.32
CA GLN A 132 6.08 5.32 -7.06
C GLN A 132 6.85 4.06 -7.46
N PRO A 133 7.13 3.84 -8.77
CA PRO A 133 8.02 2.78 -9.18
C PRO A 133 9.42 3.10 -8.66
N ASN A 134 10.02 2.17 -7.92
CA ASN A 134 11.43 2.26 -7.54
C ASN A 134 12.28 2.08 -8.81
N ILE A 135 12.49 3.18 -9.54
CA ILE A 135 13.44 3.25 -10.66
C ILE A 135 14.78 3.62 -10.04
N LYS A 136 15.61 2.61 -9.76
CA LYS A 136 17.04 2.84 -9.52
C LYS A 136 17.69 3.09 -10.88
N PRO A 137 18.35 4.25 -11.11
CA PRO A 137 19.19 4.40 -12.30
C PRO A 137 20.37 3.44 -12.21
N GLN A 138 20.69 2.81 -13.35
CA GLN A 138 21.90 1.98 -13.55
C GLN A 138 23.17 2.82 -13.40
#